data_AF-A0A6I0F9V2-F1
#
_entry.id   AF-A0A6I0F9V2-F1
#
_cell.length_a   1.000
_cell.length_b   1.000
_cell.length_c   1.000
_cell.angle_alpha   90.00
_cell.angle_beta   90.00
_cell.angle_gamma   90.00
#
_symmetry.space_group_name_H-M   'P 1'
#
loop_
_entity.id
_entity.type
_entity.pdbx_description
1 polymer ?
#
loop_
_entity_poly.entity_id
_entity_poly.type
_entity_poly.pdbx_seq_one_letter_code
_entity_poly.pdbx_strand_id
1 'polypeptide(L)'
;MSMKQSALVLWVTCVVFSLGAAVWAWTYPLTEVLVTPSHGAESIPGTEGAGFSAFVRFVFATTVLGLGTALWVFRSQRRGVWPMLWTTLVVALATWWFLFFGSYLVDVFHPLVEGKPAPGTVVEVATLVRPSVGLLAAPTIALCCYWISANVMMAGHPGDAD
;
A
#
# COMPACT_ATOMS: atom_id res chain seq x y z
N MET A 1 12.62 23.17 1.61
CA MET A 1 12.87 22.05 0.69
C MET A 1 13.12 22.64 -0.69
N SER A 2 14.23 22.28 -1.35
CA SER A 2 14.50 22.75 -2.72
C SER A 2 13.65 21.95 -3.72
N MET A 3 13.27 22.56 -4.86
CA MET A 3 12.45 21.91 -5.89
C MET A 3 13.04 20.58 -6.37
N LYS A 4 14.37 20.51 -6.54
CA LYS A 4 15.09 19.27 -6.90
C LYS A 4 14.92 18.17 -5.85
N GLN A 5 14.90 18.55 -4.57
CA GLN A 5 14.72 17.61 -3.47
C GLN A 5 13.26 17.14 -3.37
N SER A 6 12.28 18.01 -3.61
CA SER A 6 10.86 17.64 -3.68
C SER A 6 10.59 16.62 -4.78
N ALA A 7 11.14 16.87 -5.97
CA ALA A 7 11.05 15.96 -7.10
C ALA A 7 11.71 14.61 -6.80
N LEU A 8 12.89 14.61 -6.17
CA LEU A 8 13.59 13.39 -5.77
C LEU A 8 12.75 12.55 -4.80
N VAL A 9 12.19 13.17 -3.74
CA VAL A 9 11.34 12.46 -2.77
C VAL A 9 10.13 11.83 -3.44
N LEU A 10 9.47 12.58 -4.33
CA LEU A 10 8.35 12.05 -5.09
C LEU A 10 8.78 10.84 -5.95
N TRP A 11 9.84 11.00 -6.74
CA TRP A 11 10.29 9.97 -7.67
C TRP A 11 10.72 8.68 -6.96
N VAL A 12 11.55 8.80 -5.92
CA VAL A 12 12.01 7.64 -5.13
C VAL A 12 10.82 6.96 -4.45
N THR A 13 9.89 7.72 -3.88
CA THR A 13 8.71 7.13 -3.22
C THR A 13 7.84 6.39 -4.24
N CYS A 14 7.59 6.97 -5.42
CA CYS A 14 6.83 6.31 -6.48
C CYS A 14 7.50 5.01 -6.93
N VAL A 15 8.82 4.99 -7.11
CA VAL A 15 9.56 3.78 -7.50
C VAL A 15 9.46 2.71 -6.42
N VAL A 16 9.73 3.05 -5.16
CA VAL A 16 9.68 2.11 -4.04
C VAL A 16 8.27 1.54 -3.85
N PHE A 17 7.23 2.38 -3.93
CA PHE A 17 5.84 1.92 -3.85
C PHE A 17 5.45 1.07 -5.06
N SER A 18 5.94 1.36 -6.26
CA SER A 18 5.67 0.53 -7.44
C SER A 18 6.29 -0.86 -7.32
N LEU A 19 7.52 -0.95 -6.79
CA LEU A 19 8.17 -2.23 -6.50
C LEU A 19 7.40 -3.00 -5.43
N GLY A 20 6.98 -2.32 -4.36
CA GLY A 20 6.12 -2.91 -3.33
C GLY A 20 4.79 -3.42 -3.89
N ALA A 21 4.18 -2.66 -4.81
CA ALA A 21 2.93 -3.05 -5.46
C ALA A 21 3.11 -4.30 -6.32
N ALA A 22 4.24 -4.42 -7.02
CA ALA A 22 4.56 -5.62 -7.79
C ALA A 22 4.73 -6.87 -6.90
N VAL A 23 5.44 -6.74 -5.77
CA VAL A 23 5.59 -7.84 -4.81
C VAL A 23 4.25 -8.22 -4.18
N TRP A 24 3.42 -7.24 -3.85
CA TRP A 24 2.08 -7.47 -3.31
C TRP A 24 1.15 -8.14 -4.33
N ALA A 25 1.18 -7.71 -5.58
CA ALA A 25 0.41 -8.31 -6.66
C ALA A 25 0.86 -9.76 -6.96
N TRP A 26 2.16 -10.03 -6.90
CA TRP A 26 2.71 -11.38 -7.08
C TRP A 26 2.30 -12.35 -5.95
N THR A 27 2.13 -11.83 -4.73
CA THR A 27 1.76 -12.62 -3.54
C THR A 27 0.29 -12.44 -3.17
N TYR A 28 -0.55 -12.09 -4.16
CA TYR A 28 -1.94 -11.76 -3.93
C TYR A 28 -2.74 -13.02 -3.53
N PRO A 29 -3.46 -13.01 -2.40
CA PRO A 29 -4.27 -14.15 -2.00
C PRO A 29 -5.51 -14.28 -2.90
N LEU A 30 -5.75 -15.48 -3.41
CA LEU A 30 -6.85 -15.80 -4.32
C LEU A 30 -7.95 -16.58 -3.59
N THR A 31 -9.21 -16.37 -4.00
CA THR A 31 -10.35 -17.16 -3.52
C THR A 31 -10.56 -18.33 -4.48
N GLU A 32 -10.72 -19.55 -3.98
CA GLU A 32 -11.03 -20.72 -4.81
C GLU A 32 -12.54 -20.98 -4.82
N VAL A 33 -13.12 -21.06 -6.02
CA VAL A 33 -14.55 -21.32 -6.23
C VAL A 33 -14.71 -22.61 -7.02
N LEU A 34 -15.46 -23.57 -6.47
CA LEU A 34 -15.76 -24.82 -7.15
C LEU A 34 -17.03 -24.66 -8.00
N VAL A 35 -16.92 -24.96 -9.30
CA VAL A 35 -18.07 -24.93 -10.20
C VAL A 35 -18.86 -26.22 -10.03
N THR A 36 -20.02 -26.13 -9.37
CA THR A 36 -20.87 -27.29 -9.11
C THR A 36 -21.59 -27.77 -10.37
N PRO A 37 -22.00 -29.06 -10.45
CA PRO A 37 -22.73 -29.64 -11.59
C PRO A 37 -24.06 -28.94 -11.93
N SER A 38 -24.64 -28.21 -10.97
CA SER A 38 -25.84 -27.40 -11.13
C SER A 38 -25.58 -26.00 -11.72
N HIS A 39 -24.34 -25.70 -12.14
CA HIS A 39 -23.86 -24.36 -12.51
C HIS A 39 -23.93 -23.35 -11.35
N GLY A 40 -23.98 -23.82 -10.10
CA GLY A 40 -23.79 -22.99 -8.91
C GLY A 40 -22.31 -22.74 -8.64
N ALA A 41 -21.99 -21.57 -8.11
CA ALA A 41 -20.67 -21.27 -7.57
C ALA A 41 -20.70 -21.52 -6.06
N GLU A 42 -19.94 -22.48 -5.57
CA GLU A 42 -19.78 -22.72 -4.14
C GLU A 42 -18.33 -22.42 -3.76
N SER A 43 -18.14 -21.50 -2.81
CA SER A 43 -16.82 -21.18 -2.28
C SER A 43 -16.25 -22.38 -1.55
N ILE A 44 -14.98 -22.71 -1.78
CA ILE A 44 -14.32 -23.77 -1.02
C ILE A 44 -14.10 -23.26 0.41
N PRO A 45 -14.58 -23.98 1.46
CA PRO A 45 -14.41 -23.57 2.85
C PRO A 45 -12.93 -23.33 3.17
N GLY A 46 -12.60 -22.10 3.60
CA GLY A 46 -11.23 -21.69 3.95
C GLY A 46 -10.59 -20.65 3.02
N THR A 47 -11.15 -20.41 1.82
CA THR A 47 -10.62 -19.39 0.87
C THR A 47 -11.41 -18.08 0.86
N GLU A 48 -12.56 -18.04 1.54
CA GLU A 48 -13.50 -16.90 1.58
C GLU A 48 -12.88 -15.61 2.15
N GLY A 49 -11.80 -15.71 2.92
CA GLY A 49 -11.09 -14.58 3.54
C GLY A 49 -10.01 -13.94 2.67
N ALA A 50 -9.78 -14.39 1.43
CA ALA A 50 -8.67 -13.94 0.60
C ALA A 50 -8.72 -12.42 0.34
N GLY A 51 -9.90 -11.85 0.05
CA GLY A 51 -10.06 -10.41 -0.15
C GLY A 51 -9.70 -9.56 1.08
N PHE A 52 -10.08 -10.01 2.28
CA PHE A 52 -9.69 -9.34 3.53
C PHE A 52 -8.18 -9.46 3.78
N SER A 53 -7.60 -10.64 3.55
CA SER A 53 -6.15 -10.86 3.66
C SER A 53 -5.37 -9.96 2.69
N ALA A 54 -5.83 -9.81 1.44
CA ALA A 54 -5.24 -8.90 0.46
C ALA A 54 -5.27 -7.45 0.95
N PHE A 55 -6.40 -7.02 1.51
CA PHE A 55 -6.56 -5.69 2.09
C PHE A 55 -5.62 -5.46 3.28
N VAL A 56 -5.51 -6.40 4.22
CA VAL A 56 -4.59 -6.28 5.36
C VAL A 56 -3.14 -6.20 4.89
N ARG A 57 -2.73 -7.04 3.92
CA ARG A 57 -1.39 -7.00 3.32
C ARG A 57 -1.12 -5.65 2.64
N PHE A 58 -2.10 -5.11 1.93
CA PHE A 58 -2.02 -3.78 1.31
C PHE A 58 -1.79 -2.68 2.36
N VAL A 59 -2.63 -2.63 3.40
CA VAL A 59 -2.54 -1.62 4.46
C VAL A 59 -1.19 -1.73 5.18
N PHE A 60 -0.75 -2.95 5.49
CA PHE A 60 0.52 -3.19 6.16
C PHE A 60 1.71 -2.75 5.30
N ALA A 61 1.76 -3.17 4.04
CA ALA A 61 2.85 -2.84 3.12
C ALA A 61 2.97 -1.32 2.92
N THR A 62 1.87 -0.66 2.59
CA THR A 62 1.87 0.80 2.35
C THR A 62 2.19 1.60 3.61
N THR A 63 1.76 1.12 4.79
CA THR A 63 2.12 1.72 6.07
C THR A 63 3.62 1.64 6.34
N VAL A 64 4.23 0.46 6.16
CA VAL A 64 5.68 0.27 6.38
C VAL A 64 6.49 1.13 5.41
N LEU A 65 6.10 1.18 4.14
CA LEU A 65 6.75 2.03 3.15
C LEU A 65 6.57 3.53 3.47
N GLY A 66 5.36 3.94 3.86
CA GLY A 66 5.06 5.32 4.27
C GLY A 66 5.88 5.76 5.49
N LEU A 67 6.03 4.88 6.48
CA LEU A 67 6.88 5.09 7.65
C LEU A 67 8.34 5.27 7.25
N GLY A 68 8.85 4.38 6.40
CA GLY A 68 10.21 4.47 5.86
C GLY A 68 10.47 5.79 5.14
N THR A 69 9.53 6.23 4.29
CA THR A 69 9.61 7.51 3.57
C THR A 69 9.62 8.69 4.55
N ALA A 70 8.73 8.69 5.56
CA ALA A 70 8.68 9.75 6.57
C ALA A 70 9.99 9.88 7.34
N LEU A 71 10.57 8.76 7.80
CA LEU A 71 11.85 8.74 8.50
C LEU A 71 13.00 9.20 7.59
N TRP A 72 13.03 8.74 6.34
CA TRP A 72 14.05 9.14 5.37
C TRP A 72 14.02 10.64 5.10
N VAL A 73 12.84 11.23 4.86
CA VAL A 73 12.71 12.68 4.63
C VAL A 73 13.09 13.46 5.88
N PHE A 74 12.66 13.02 7.06
CA PHE A 74 13.01 13.66 8.33
C PHE A 74 14.53 13.69 8.57
N ARG A 75 15.25 12.63 8.19
CA ARG A 75 16.72 12.56 8.32
C ARG A 75 17.47 13.36 7.26
N SER A 76 16.93 13.47 6.05
CA SER A 76 17.66 13.98 4.89
C SER A 76 17.43 15.47 4.60
N GLN A 77 16.43 16.09 5.23
CA GLN A 77 16.02 17.46 4.91
C GLN A 77 15.96 18.38 6.12
N ARG A 78 15.99 19.70 5.87
CA ARG A 78 15.73 20.70 6.90
C ARG A 78 14.33 20.49 7.47
N ARG A 79 14.27 20.37 8.80
CA ARG A 79 13.04 20.12 9.55
C ARG A 79 12.09 21.31 9.44
N GLY A 80 10.80 21.01 9.40
CA GLY A 80 9.74 22.01 9.35
C GLY A 80 8.40 21.42 8.96
N VAL A 81 7.37 22.26 9.01
CA VAL A 81 5.99 21.91 8.67
C VAL A 81 5.84 21.63 7.17
N TRP A 82 6.57 22.35 6.32
CA TRP A 82 6.46 22.17 4.86
C TRP A 82 6.88 20.78 4.37
N PRO A 83 8.06 20.24 4.73
CA PRO A 83 8.42 18.86 4.38
C PRO A 83 7.48 17.81 4.99
N MET A 84 6.87 18.08 6.16
CA MET A 84 5.88 17.19 6.77
C MET A 84 4.65 17.03 5.88
N LEU A 85 4.04 18.15 5.50
CA LEU A 85 2.84 18.16 4.65
C LEU A 85 3.15 17.60 3.26
N TRP A 86 4.29 17.98 2.68
CA TRP A 86 4.72 17.45 1.39
C TRP A 86 4.91 15.94 1.42
N THR A 87 5.59 15.41 2.44
CA THR A 87 5.81 13.96 2.57
C THR A 87 4.51 13.21 2.75
N THR A 88 3.59 13.76 3.54
CA THR A 88 2.25 13.19 3.74
C THR A 88 1.49 13.11 2.42
N LEU A 89 1.53 14.18 1.62
CA LEU A 89 0.91 14.21 0.29
C LEU A 89 1.55 13.19 -0.67
N VAL A 90 2.88 13.12 -0.70
CA VAL A 90 3.61 12.15 -1.53
C VAL A 90 3.26 10.71 -1.13
N VAL A 91 3.20 10.40 0.16
CA VAL A 91 2.81 9.08 0.65
C VAL A 91 1.34 8.77 0.31
N ALA A 92 0.43 9.75 0.42
CA ALA A 92 -0.96 9.57 0.01
C ALA A 92 -1.08 9.23 -1.48
N LEU A 93 -0.41 9.99 -2.34
CA LEU A 93 -0.37 9.75 -3.79
C LEU A 93 0.27 8.41 -4.12
N ALA A 94 1.38 8.06 -3.48
CA ALA A 94 2.07 6.79 -3.70
C ALA A 94 1.24 5.59 -3.22
N THR A 95 0.49 5.74 -2.13
CA THR A 95 -0.43 4.70 -1.60
C THR A 95 -1.58 4.46 -2.57
N TRP A 96 -2.14 5.52 -3.15
CA TRP A 96 -3.14 5.39 -4.22
C TRP A 96 -2.53 4.74 -5.47
N TRP A 97 -1.36 5.21 -5.90
CA TRP A 97 -0.65 4.61 -7.04
C TRP A 97 -0.35 3.14 -6.83
N PHE A 98 0.08 2.73 -5.63
CA PHE A 98 0.29 1.34 -5.25
C PHE A 98 -0.96 0.51 -5.48
N LEU A 99 -2.13 0.99 -5.02
CA LEU A 99 -3.39 0.27 -5.19
C LEU A 99 -3.77 0.16 -6.67
N PHE A 100 -3.67 1.26 -7.43
CA PHE A 100 -4.01 1.27 -8.85
C PHE A 100 -3.09 0.36 -9.68
N PHE A 101 -1.78 0.58 -9.57
CA PHE A 101 -0.77 -0.19 -10.31
C PHE A 101 -0.70 -1.64 -9.83
N GLY A 102 -0.83 -1.89 -8.54
CA GLY A 102 -0.89 -3.24 -7.98
C GLY A 102 -2.12 -4.00 -8.47
N SER A 103 -3.30 -3.37 -8.53
CA SER A 103 -4.52 -4.00 -9.07
C SER A 103 -4.34 -4.39 -10.53
N TYR A 104 -3.74 -3.51 -11.34
CA TYR A 104 -3.39 -3.83 -12.72
C TYR A 104 -2.45 -5.03 -12.82
N LEU A 105 -1.43 -5.12 -11.95
CA LEU A 105 -0.51 -6.26 -11.93
C LEU A 105 -1.18 -7.56 -11.46
N VAL A 106 -2.17 -7.50 -10.56
CA VAL A 106 -2.95 -8.67 -10.16
C VAL A 106 -3.70 -9.24 -11.36
N ASP A 107 -4.34 -8.38 -12.16
CA ASP A 107 -5.04 -8.82 -13.38
C ASP A 107 -4.09 -9.46 -14.41
N VAL A 108 -2.83 -8.99 -14.47
CA VAL A 108 -1.80 -9.54 -15.36
C VAL A 108 -1.22 -10.86 -14.84
N PHE A 109 -0.98 -10.98 -13.53
CA PHE A 109 -0.39 -12.19 -12.93
C PHE A 109 -1.41 -13.31 -12.70
N HIS A 110 -2.67 -12.95 -12.48
CA HIS A 110 -3.76 -13.88 -12.18
C HIS A 110 -4.94 -13.64 -13.15
N PRO A 111 -4.76 -13.92 -14.45
CA PRO A 111 -5.83 -13.74 -15.43
C PRO A 111 -6.98 -14.70 -15.13
N LEU A 112 -8.21 -14.20 -15.28
CA LEU A 112 -9.40 -15.03 -15.17
C LEU A 112 -9.41 -16.08 -16.29
N VAL A 113 -9.85 -17.30 -15.99
CA VAL A 113 -10.00 -18.37 -17.00
C VAL A 113 -11.03 -17.93 -18.05
N GLU A 114 -10.56 -17.71 -19.28
CA GLU A 114 -11.44 -17.39 -20.41
C GLU A 114 -12.17 -18.66 -20.87
N GLY A 115 -13.50 -18.69 -20.72
CA GLY A 115 -14.34 -19.80 -21.17
C GLY A 115 -15.42 -20.20 -20.16
N LYS A 116 -16.25 -21.18 -20.51
CA LYS A 116 -17.17 -21.83 -19.55
C LYS A 116 -16.38 -22.94 -18.84
N PRO A 117 -16.07 -22.81 -17.54
CA PRO A 117 -15.37 -23.86 -16.82
C PRO A 117 -16.20 -25.14 -16.86
N ALA A 118 -15.54 -26.29 -17.06
CA ALA A 118 -16.24 -27.56 -17.01
C ALA A 118 -16.76 -27.82 -15.58
N PRO A 119 -17.94 -28.43 -15.40
CA PRO A 119 -18.41 -28.78 -14.07
C PRO A 119 -17.38 -29.63 -13.31
N GLY A 120 -17.07 -29.25 -12.07
CA GLY A 120 -16.02 -29.88 -11.26
C GLY A 120 -14.65 -29.19 -11.29
N THR A 121 -14.46 -28.12 -12.06
CA THR A 121 -13.23 -27.31 -12.01
C THR A 121 -13.23 -26.31 -10.85
N VAL A 122 -12.09 -26.16 -10.20
CA VAL A 122 -11.79 -25.09 -9.25
C VAL A 122 -11.28 -23.88 -10.04
N VAL A 123 -11.90 -22.72 -9.82
CA VAL A 123 -11.50 -21.45 -10.44
C VAL A 123 -11.00 -20.51 -9.34
N GLU A 124 -9.82 -19.95 -9.52
CA GLU A 124 -9.27 -18.92 -8.65
C GLU A 124 -9.80 -17.55 -9.08
N VAL A 125 -10.36 -16.80 -8.12
CA VAL A 125 -10.91 -15.47 -8.33
C VAL A 125 -10.19 -14.47 -7.43
N ALA A 126 -9.51 -13.51 -8.04
CA ALA A 126 -8.94 -12.38 -7.33
C ALA A 126 -10.05 -11.38 -6.95
N THR A 127 -10.32 -11.22 -5.65
CA THR A 127 -11.26 -10.22 -5.16
C THR A 127 -10.55 -8.87 -4.99
N LEU A 128 -10.58 -8.02 -6.03
CA LEU A 128 -9.90 -6.73 -6.04
C LEU A 128 -10.24 -5.85 -4.83
N VAL A 129 -9.19 -5.31 -4.19
CA VAL A 129 -9.31 -4.39 -3.06
C VAL A 129 -9.84 -3.06 -3.57
N ARG A 130 -10.97 -2.60 -3.00
CA ARG A 130 -11.56 -1.32 -3.36
C ARG A 130 -10.91 -0.16 -2.58
N PRO A 131 -10.84 1.05 -3.18
CA PRO A 131 -10.51 2.27 -2.44
C PRO A 131 -11.38 2.40 -1.20
N SER A 132 -10.75 2.46 -0.03
CA SER A 132 -11.43 2.50 1.28
C SER A 132 -10.57 3.26 2.30
N VAL A 133 -11.01 3.28 3.56
CA VAL A 133 -10.30 3.92 4.68
C VAL A 133 -8.83 3.47 4.83
N GLY A 134 -8.47 2.28 4.33
CA GLY A 134 -7.10 1.79 4.31
C GLY A 134 -6.13 2.69 3.53
N LEU A 135 -6.61 3.45 2.53
CA LEU A 135 -5.80 4.42 1.79
C LEU A 135 -5.25 5.54 2.69
N LEU A 136 -5.93 5.84 3.80
CA LEU A 136 -5.54 6.89 4.73
C LEU A 136 -4.58 6.40 5.82
N ALA A 137 -4.43 5.08 6.00
CA ALA A 137 -3.60 4.52 7.06
C ALA A 137 -2.12 4.93 6.89
N ALA A 138 -1.55 4.69 5.71
CA ALA A 138 -0.17 5.03 5.39
C ALA A 138 0.16 6.53 5.54
N PRO A 139 -0.59 7.48 4.94
CA PRO A 139 -0.30 8.90 5.10
C PRO A 139 -0.54 9.39 6.54
N THR A 140 -1.52 8.86 7.26
CA THR A 140 -1.75 9.21 8.67
C THR A 140 -0.57 8.78 9.54
N ILE A 141 -0.07 7.55 9.36
CA ILE A 141 1.08 7.04 10.11
C ILE A 141 2.36 7.80 9.73
N ALA A 142 2.56 8.12 8.45
CA ALA A 142 3.67 8.96 8.00
C ALA A 142 3.65 10.35 8.67
N LEU A 143 2.47 10.98 8.73
CA LEU A 143 2.25 12.27 9.39
C LEU A 143 2.57 12.18 10.89
N CYS A 144 1.98 11.22 11.59
CA CYS A 144 2.21 11.00 13.02
C CYS A 144 3.69 10.72 13.31
N CYS A 145 4.35 9.88 12.51
CA CYS A 145 5.76 9.56 12.68
C CYS A 145 6.65 10.79 12.53
N TYR A 146 6.45 11.58 11.48
CA TYR A 146 7.20 12.81 11.29
C TYR A 146 6.97 13.79 12.45
N TRP A 147 5.71 13.94 12.88
CA TRP A 147 5.35 14.85 13.96
C TRP A 147 5.94 14.44 15.31
N ILE A 148 5.88 13.14 15.67
CA ILE A 148 6.53 12.61 16.87
C ILE A 148 8.04 12.80 16.80
N SER A 149 8.67 12.47 15.67
CA SER A 149 10.11 12.64 15.47
C SER A 149 10.57 14.09 15.63
N ALA A 150 9.77 15.03 15.14
CA ALA A 150 10.02 16.45 15.33
C ALA A 150 9.98 16.85 16.81
N ASN A 151 8.95 16.44 17.56
CA ASN A 151 8.79 16.79 18.96
C ASN A 151 9.81 16.14 19.89
N VAL A 152 10.06 14.83 19.72
CA VAL A 152 11.03 14.08 20.54
C VAL A 152 12.44 14.66 20.38
N MET A 153 12.83 15.07 19.17
CA MET A 153 14.16 15.65 18.98
C MET A 153 14.28 17.09 19.48
N MET A 154 13.19 17.87 19.48
CA MET A 154 13.18 19.20 20.13
C MET A 154 13.28 19.09 21.65
N ALA A 155 12.69 18.05 22.25
CA ALA A 155 12.80 17.79 23.69
C ALA A 155 14.20 17.33 24.14
N GLY A 156 15.05 16.88 23.20
CA GLY A 156 16.42 16.40 23.47
C GLY A 156 17.51 17.49 23.56
N HIS A 157 17.17 18.77 23.36
CA HIS A 157 18.06 19.91 23.58
C HIS A 157 17.53 20.84 24.68
N PRO A 158 17.63 20.46 25.96
CA PRO A 158 17.35 21.36 27.08
C PRO A 158 18.47 22.40 27.32
N GLY A 159 19.24 22.80 26.30
CA GLY A 159 20.47 23.59 26.47
C GLY A 159 20.72 24.77 25.52
N ASP A 160 19.87 25.00 24.51
CA ASP A 160 20.09 26.07 23.51
C ASP A 160 19.03 27.19 23.60
N ALA A 161 18.45 27.38 24.79
CA ALA A 161 17.58 28.50 25.09
C ALA A 161 18.27 29.44 26.09
N ASP A 162 19.36 30.05 25.63
CA ASP A 162 19.95 31.30 26.17
C ASP A 162 20.40 32.19 25.01
#